data_AF-A0A924BNQ6-F1
#
_entry.id   AF-A0A924BNQ6-F1
#
_cell.length_a   1.000
_cell.length_b   1.000
_cell.length_c   1.000
_cell.angle_alpha   90.00
_cell.angle_beta   90.00
_cell.angle_gamma   90.00
#
_symmetry.space_group_name_H-M   'P 1'
#
loop_
_entity.id
_entity.type
_entity.pdbx_description
1 polymer ?
#
loop_
_entity_poly.entity_id
_entity_poly.type
_entity_poly.pdbx_seq_one_letter_code
_entity_poly.pdbx_strand_id
1 'polypeptide(L)'
;WGLSAGDGPSTPRQRVAGRRQSFYGYAARGVPWGPDDGTLSGSAVLSSLVFAPELVLPALRRLVARGRAPDCGLARASSYNDTVRMGPPVVGASKGPRATGWISEGSFGLDQGMIVLMVENFRSGLLWRLLRDSVPIRTGLHRAGFRGGWLANNPPR
;
A
#
# COMPACT_ATOMS: atom_id res chain seq x y z
N TRP A 1 -1.95 2.79 -8.73
CA TRP A 1 -2.21 1.38 -8.41
C TRP A 1 -1.92 1.16 -6.92
N GLY A 2 -2.19 -0.03 -6.40
CA GLY A 2 -1.98 -0.39 -4.99
C GLY A 2 -3.30 -0.75 -4.32
N LEU A 3 -3.62 -2.04 -4.27
CA LEU A 3 -4.82 -2.56 -3.60
C LEU A 3 -4.37 -3.55 -2.53
N SER A 4 -4.82 -3.32 -1.31
CA SER A 4 -4.60 -4.17 -0.16
C SER A 4 -5.74 -3.98 0.84
N ALA A 5 -5.85 -4.88 1.80
CA ALA A 5 -6.70 -4.65 2.96
C ALA A 5 -6.27 -3.38 3.69
N GLY A 6 -7.23 -2.55 4.08
CA GLY A 6 -6.94 -1.30 4.77
C GLY A 6 -8.17 -0.42 4.92
N ASP A 7 -7.94 0.71 5.61
CA ASP A 7 -8.96 1.72 5.83
C ASP A 7 -9.43 2.36 4.51
N GLY A 8 -10.62 2.93 4.56
CA GLY A 8 -11.24 3.57 3.42
C GLY A 8 -12.36 4.53 3.84
N PRO A 9 -12.87 5.32 2.89
CA PRO A 9 -13.95 6.26 3.14
C PRO A 9 -15.22 5.53 3.58
N SER A 10 -15.85 6.01 4.65
CA SER A 10 -17.18 5.60 5.10
C SER A 10 -18.19 6.71 4.79
N THR A 11 -18.57 6.85 3.52
CA THR A 11 -19.46 7.91 3.03
C THR A 11 -20.63 7.32 2.23
N PRO A 12 -21.81 7.98 2.18
CA PRO A 12 -22.90 7.54 1.32
C PRO A 12 -22.47 7.37 -0.14
N ARG A 13 -23.21 6.54 -0.89
CA ARG A 13 -22.91 6.25 -2.30
C ARG A 13 -22.87 7.54 -3.12
N GLN A 14 -21.84 7.72 -3.94
CA GLN A 14 -21.67 8.91 -4.78
C GLN A 14 -21.66 8.55 -6.27
N ARG A 15 -22.00 9.51 -7.13
CA ARG A 15 -21.83 9.35 -8.59
C ARG A 15 -20.37 9.66 -8.97
N VAL A 16 -19.61 8.64 -9.33
CA VAL A 16 -18.21 8.73 -9.76
C VAL A 16 -18.11 8.24 -11.20
N ALA A 17 -17.61 9.09 -12.11
CA ALA A 17 -17.49 8.78 -13.54
C ALA A 17 -18.77 8.15 -14.16
N GLY A 18 -19.94 8.68 -13.81
CA GLY A 18 -21.23 8.19 -14.31
C GLY A 18 -21.82 6.97 -13.60
N ARG A 19 -21.09 6.33 -12.68
CA ARG A 19 -21.53 5.14 -11.92
C ARG A 19 -21.87 5.48 -10.46
N ARG A 20 -22.84 4.77 -9.87
CA ARG A 20 -23.15 4.86 -8.42
C ARG A 20 -22.15 4.02 -7.62
N GLN A 21 -21.07 4.65 -7.19
CA GLN A 21 -19.98 4.05 -6.42
C GLN A 21 -20.40 3.90 -4.95
N SER A 22 -20.15 2.72 -4.39
CA SER A 22 -20.21 2.47 -2.95
C SER A 22 -18.82 2.62 -2.35
N PHE A 23 -18.74 3.01 -1.08
CA PHE A 23 -17.50 3.11 -0.33
C PHE A 23 -17.60 2.21 0.89
N TYR A 24 -16.56 1.41 1.14
CA TYR A 24 -16.68 0.25 2.01
C TYR A 24 -16.08 0.43 3.41
N GLY A 25 -15.55 1.62 3.73
CA GLY A 25 -14.76 1.79 4.95
C GLY A 25 -13.52 0.88 4.92
N TYR A 26 -13.27 0.18 6.04
CA TYR A 26 -12.27 -0.88 6.07
C TYR A 26 -12.69 -2.08 5.21
N ALA A 27 -11.85 -2.46 4.23
CA ALA A 27 -12.16 -3.56 3.34
C ALA A 27 -10.90 -4.26 2.82
N ALA A 28 -11.01 -5.56 2.53
CA ALA A 28 -9.95 -6.38 1.93
C ALA A 28 -9.85 -6.18 0.42
N ARG A 29 -9.41 -4.99 -0.03
CA ARG A 29 -9.30 -4.64 -1.46
C ARG A 29 -8.23 -5.47 -2.15
N GLY A 30 -8.48 -5.90 -3.39
CA GLY A 30 -7.54 -6.74 -4.13
C GLY A 30 -8.07 -7.16 -5.50
N VAL A 31 -7.18 -7.68 -6.35
CA VAL A 31 -7.53 -8.17 -7.71
C VAL A 31 -7.56 -9.70 -7.76
N PRO A 32 -8.31 -10.31 -8.68
CA PRO A 32 -9.28 -9.66 -9.57
C PRO A 32 -10.68 -9.49 -8.96
N TRP A 33 -10.97 -10.17 -7.84
CA TRP A 33 -12.34 -10.30 -7.31
C TRP A 33 -12.57 -9.59 -5.96
N GLY A 34 -11.61 -8.82 -5.47
CA GLY A 34 -11.78 -8.04 -4.24
C GLY A 34 -12.65 -6.78 -4.47
N PRO A 35 -13.18 -6.18 -3.39
CA PRO A 35 -13.87 -4.91 -3.47
C PRO A 35 -12.96 -3.81 -4.04
N ASP A 36 -13.51 -3.00 -4.94
CA ASP A 36 -12.87 -1.82 -5.50
C ASP A 36 -13.83 -0.63 -5.42
N ASP A 37 -13.57 0.27 -4.47
CA ASP A 37 -14.24 1.56 -4.34
C ASP A 37 -13.38 2.74 -4.83
N GLY A 38 -12.28 2.47 -5.54
CA GLY A 38 -11.31 3.46 -5.99
C GLY A 38 -10.33 3.92 -4.89
N THR A 39 -10.36 3.30 -3.72
CA THR A 39 -9.37 3.55 -2.66
C THR A 39 -8.09 2.77 -2.95
N LEU A 40 -6.96 3.48 -2.92
CA LEU A 40 -5.64 2.92 -3.13
C LEU A 40 -4.85 2.92 -1.82
N SER A 41 -4.01 1.91 -1.65
CA SER A 41 -3.10 1.77 -0.50
C SER A 41 -1.69 2.24 -0.89
N GLY A 42 -1.20 3.27 -0.19
CA GLY A 42 0.18 3.76 -0.35
C GLY A 42 1.20 2.74 0.18
N SER A 43 0.87 2.09 1.31
CA SER A 43 1.69 1.03 1.91
C SER A 43 1.88 -0.14 0.94
N ALA A 44 0.83 -0.59 0.24
CA ALA A 44 0.92 -1.68 -0.74
C ALA A 44 1.91 -1.38 -1.87
N VAL A 45 1.93 -0.14 -2.37
CA VAL A 45 2.88 0.29 -3.40
C VAL A 45 4.31 0.27 -2.86
N LEU A 46 4.54 0.92 -1.71
CA LEU A 46 5.87 1.01 -1.10
C LEU A 46 6.45 -0.35 -0.71
N SER A 47 5.64 -1.21 -0.11
CA SER A 47 6.07 -2.54 0.32
C SER A 47 6.38 -3.48 -0.85
N SER A 48 5.94 -3.13 -2.06
CA SER A 48 6.27 -3.88 -3.28
C SER A 48 7.65 -3.52 -3.86
N LEU A 49 8.39 -2.58 -3.24
CA LEU A 49 9.67 -2.07 -3.76
C LEU A 49 10.70 -3.17 -4.04
N VAL A 50 10.73 -4.21 -3.21
CA VAL A 50 11.65 -5.36 -3.37
C VAL A 50 11.33 -6.25 -4.58
N PHE A 51 10.12 -6.15 -5.13
CA PHE A 51 9.66 -7.01 -6.22
C PHE A 51 9.67 -6.30 -7.58
N ALA A 52 9.25 -5.04 -7.61
CA ALA A 52 9.10 -4.29 -8.86
C ALA A 52 9.54 -2.81 -8.69
N PRO A 53 10.83 -2.57 -8.39
CA PRO A 53 11.33 -1.20 -8.16
C PRO A 53 11.08 -0.26 -9.34
N GLU A 54 11.11 -0.77 -10.56
CA GLU A 54 10.83 -0.05 -11.80
C GLU A 54 9.38 0.44 -11.91
N LEU A 55 8.42 -0.23 -11.25
CA LEU A 55 7.02 0.20 -11.17
C LEU A 55 6.74 1.04 -9.93
N VAL A 56 7.40 0.70 -8.82
CA VAL A 56 7.19 1.34 -7.51
C VAL A 56 7.82 2.73 -7.44
N LEU A 57 9.06 2.90 -7.91
CA LEU A 57 9.76 4.19 -7.80
C LEU A 57 9.05 5.32 -8.58
N PRO A 58 8.58 5.13 -9.82
CA PRO A 58 7.79 6.15 -10.51
C PRO A 58 6.46 6.46 -9.81
N ALA A 59 5.76 5.43 -9.33
CA ALA A 59 4.50 5.60 -8.59
C ALA A 59 4.74 6.39 -7.30
N LEU A 60 5.79 6.07 -6.54
CA LEU A 60 6.17 6.77 -5.32
C LEU A 60 6.51 8.23 -5.59
N ARG A 61 7.32 8.54 -6.61
CA ARG A 61 7.60 9.92 -7.02
C ARG A 61 6.32 10.69 -7.32
N ARG A 62 5.34 10.05 -7.97
CA ARG A 62 4.04 10.66 -8.23
C ARG A 62 3.24 10.90 -6.95
N LEU A 63 3.25 9.95 -6.00
CA LEU A 63 2.58 10.13 -4.70
C LEU A 63 3.19 11.24 -3.87
N VAL A 64 4.52 11.32 -3.82
CA VAL A 64 5.25 12.40 -3.13
C VAL A 64 4.95 13.75 -3.78
N ALA A 65 4.99 13.85 -5.11
CA ALA A 65 4.67 15.09 -5.83
C ALA A 65 3.21 15.53 -5.68
N ARG A 66 2.30 14.59 -5.38
CA ARG A 66 0.87 14.88 -5.12
C ARG A 66 0.58 15.19 -3.66
N GLY A 67 1.40 14.67 -2.74
CA GLY A 67 1.27 14.93 -1.30
C GLY A 67 1.48 16.41 -1.02
N ARG A 68 0.52 17.06 -0.37
CA ARG A 68 0.71 18.44 0.10
C ARG A 68 1.71 18.43 1.25
N ALA A 69 2.71 19.30 1.17
CA ALA A 69 3.70 19.52 2.23
C ALA A 69 3.00 19.94 3.55
N PRO A 70 3.53 19.54 4.72
CA PRO A 70 4.91 19.09 4.95
C PRO A 70 5.13 17.57 5.02
N ASP A 71 4.08 16.75 5.09
CA ASP A 71 4.23 15.37 5.62
C ASP A 71 4.26 14.21 4.62
N CYS A 72 4.51 14.46 3.32
CA CYS A 72 4.49 13.40 2.30
C CYS A 72 3.21 12.52 2.38
N GLY A 73 2.06 13.15 2.71
CA GLY A 73 0.91 12.48 3.31
C GLY A 73 0.33 11.30 2.53
N LEU A 74 0.36 11.33 1.19
CA LEU A 74 -0.18 10.23 0.37
C LEU A 74 0.74 9.01 0.28
N ALA A 75 2.06 9.21 0.35
CA ALA A 75 3.00 8.10 0.27
C ALA A 75 2.99 7.29 1.57
N ARG A 76 2.86 7.95 2.72
CA ARG A 76 2.83 7.30 4.04
C ARG A 76 1.44 6.93 4.52
N ALA A 77 0.39 7.52 3.93
CA ALA A 77 -0.98 7.15 4.28
C ALA A 77 -1.22 5.67 4.03
N SER A 78 -1.92 5.04 4.96
CA SER A 78 -2.40 3.66 4.85
C SER A 78 -3.24 3.49 3.58
N SER A 79 -4.14 4.45 3.32
CA SER A 79 -4.99 4.51 2.13
C SER A 79 -5.39 5.94 1.74
N TYR A 80 -5.76 6.14 0.47
CA TYR A 80 -6.36 7.37 -0.04
C TYR A 80 -7.36 7.10 -1.17
N ASN A 81 -8.31 8.00 -1.38
CA ASN A 81 -9.31 7.92 -2.44
C ASN A 81 -9.59 9.31 -3.02
N ASP A 82 -9.12 9.57 -4.24
CA ASP A 82 -9.28 10.85 -4.92
C ASP A 82 -10.69 11.06 -5.51
N THR A 83 -11.49 10.01 -5.58
CA THR A 83 -12.82 10.06 -6.22
C THR A 83 -13.92 10.48 -5.26
N VAL A 84 -13.69 10.34 -3.96
CA VAL A 84 -14.62 10.76 -2.91
C VAL A 84 -14.67 12.27 -2.83
N ARG A 85 -15.89 12.81 -2.90
CA ARG A 85 -16.14 14.22 -2.61
C ARG A 85 -16.51 14.34 -1.15
N MET A 86 -15.62 14.94 -0.36
CA MET A 86 -15.87 15.30 1.04
C MET A 86 -16.43 16.73 1.12
N GLY A 87 -17.50 16.93 1.91
CA GLY A 87 -18.14 18.24 2.14
C GLY A 87 -19.43 18.50 1.33
N PRO A 88 -20.23 19.53 1.70
CA PRO A 88 -21.45 19.88 0.99
C PRO A 88 -21.14 20.35 -0.44
N PRO A 89 -22.02 20.07 -1.42
CA PRO A 89 -21.84 20.57 -2.78
C PRO A 89 -21.94 22.10 -2.78
N VAL A 90 -20.81 22.81 -2.95
CA VAL A 90 -20.88 24.28 -3.16
C VAL A 90 -21.48 24.53 -4.53
N VAL A 91 -22.68 25.12 -4.53
CA VAL A 91 -23.42 25.55 -5.73
C VAL A 91 -22.58 26.61 -6.45
N GLY A 92 -22.37 26.45 -7.76
CA GLY A 92 -21.69 27.45 -8.60
C GLY A 92 -20.18 27.27 -8.80
N ALA A 93 -19.53 26.24 -8.26
CA ALA A 93 -18.09 26.04 -8.54
C ALA A 93 -17.85 25.47 -9.95
N SER A 94 -16.98 26.15 -10.69
CA SER A 94 -16.50 25.79 -12.02
C SER A 94 -15.85 24.40 -12.08
N LYS A 95 -15.89 23.80 -13.28
CA LYS A 95 -15.20 22.55 -13.65
C LYS A 95 -13.67 22.73 -13.59
N GLY A 96 -13.11 22.73 -12.39
CA GLY A 96 -11.68 22.59 -12.11
C GLY A 96 -11.44 21.45 -11.10
N PRO A 97 -10.21 20.92 -10.97
CA PRO A 97 -9.92 19.82 -10.05
C PRO A 97 -10.09 20.32 -8.61
N ARG A 98 -11.29 20.12 -8.05
CA ARG A 98 -11.55 20.38 -6.63
C ARG A 98 -10.60 19.52 -5.80
N ALA A 99 -9.99 20.15 -4.80
CA ALA A 99 -9.17 19.52 -3.78
C ALA A 99 -10.03 18.71 -2.78
N THR A 100 -10.84 17.78 -3.27
CA THR A 100 -11.72 16.94 -2.45
C THR A 100 -11.36 15.48 -2.72
N GLY A 101 -10.57 14.90 -1.83
CA GLY A 101 -10.24 13.49 -1.80
C GLY A 101 -10.18 13.05 -0.33
N TRP A 102 -10.27 11.75 -0.09
CA TRP A 102 -10.16 11.17 1.24
C TRP A 102 -8.75 10.62 1.45
N ILE A 103 -8.18 10.84 2.63
CA ILE A 103 -6.90 10.25 3.06
C ILE A 103 -7.17 9.65 4.45
N SER A 104 -6.69 8.44 4.68
CA SER A 104 -6.76 7.77 5.97
C SER A 104 -6.11 8.64 7.06
N GLU A 105 -6.86 8.96 8.11
CA GLU A 105 -6.31 9.57 9.33
C GLU A 105 -5.51 8.54 10.15
N GLY A 106 -5.83 7.25 9.99
CA GLY A 106 -5.16 6.16 10.68
C GLY A 106 -3.77 5.85 10.13
N SER A 107 -2.83 5.64 11.05
CA SER A 107 -1.50 5.06 10.80
C SER A 107 -1.42 3.70 11.48
N PHE A 108 -1.42 2.63 10.68
CA PHE A 108 -1.47 1.26 11.21
C PHE A 108 -0.09 0.62 11.20
N GLY A 109 0.31 0.01 12.33
CA GLY A 109 1.62 -0.62 12.48
C GLY A 109 1.90 -1.73 11.45
N LEU A 110 0.86 -2.45 11.01
CA LEU A 110 0.97 -3.46 9.95
C LEU A 110 1.34 -2.85 8.59
N ASP A 111 0.81 -1.67 8.26
CA ASP A 111 1.14 -0.95 7.03
C ASP A 111 2.53 -0.34 7.11
N GLN A 112 2.79 0.43 8.17
CA GLN A 112 4.05 1.17 8.32
C GLN A 112 5.24 0.24 8.56
N GLY A 113 5.04 -0.82 9.35
CA GLY A 113 6.06 -1.83 9.60
C GLY A 113 6.49 -2.50 8.30
N MET A 114 5.54 -2.86 7.43
CA MET A 114 5.86 -3.48 6.15
C MET A 114 6.64 -2.53 5.21
N ILE A 115 6.34 -1.23 5.22
CA ILE A 115 7.12 -0.23 4.47
C ILE A 115 8.59 -0.26 4.92
N VAL A 116 8.84 -0.16 6.22
CA VAL A 116 10.20 -0.12 6.77
C VAL A 116 10.96 -1.41 6.45
N LEU A 117 10.33 -2.57 6.69
CA LEU A 117 10.93 -3.87 6.45
C LEU A 117 11.30 -4.07 4.98
N MET A 118 10.43 -3.67 4.06
CA MET A 118 10.67 -3.85 2.62
C MET A 118 11.65 -2.82 2.05
N VAL A 119 11.65 -1.58 2.55
CA VAL A 119 12.69 -0.61 2.19
C VAL A 119 14.07 -1.09 2.62
N GLU A 120 14.22 -1.61 3.83
CA GLU A 120 15.52 -2.10 4.29
C GLU A 120 15.94 -3.40 3.57
N ASN A 121 15.00 -4.29 3.26
CA ASN A 121 15.28 -5.44 2.41
C ASN A 121 15.71 -5.03 0.99
N PHE A 122 15.14 -3.97 0.43
CA PHE A 122 15.56 -3.45 -0.87
C PHE A 122 16.97 -2.84 -0.82
N ARG A 123 17.25 -2.04 0.23
CA ARG A 123 18.53 -1.32 0.36
C ARG A 123 19.70 -2.24 0.64
N SER A 124 19.53 -3.13 1.61
CA SER A 124 20.61 -3.99 2.06
C SER A 124 20.24 -5.46 2.08
N GLY A 125 18.96 -5.83 2.19
CA GLY A 125 18.56 -7.23 2.36
C GLY A 125 18.75 -7.74 3.80
N LEU A 126 18.88 -6.84 4.78
CA LEU A 126 19.17 -7.18 6.18
C LEU A 126 18.21 -8.20 6.77
N LEU A 127 16.90 -7.96 6.70
CA LEU A 127 15.92 -8.83 7.34
C LEU A 127 15.90 -10.20 6.68
N TRP A 128 16.03 -10.24 5.36
CA TRP A 128 16.19 -11.51 4.65
C TRP A 128 17.46 -12.25 5.06
N ARG A 129 18.62 -11.60 5.19
CA ARG A 129 19.83 -12.27 5.70
C ARG A 129 19.61 -12.87 7.09
N LEU A 130 19.09 -12.08 8.02
CA LEU A 130 18.78 -12.54 9.38
C LEU A 130 17.85 -13.77 9.38
N LEU A 131 16.81 -13.78 8.54
CA LEU A 131 15.92 -14.93 8.40
C LEU A 131 16.60 -16.15 7.77
N ARG A 132 17.48 -15.95 6.79
CA ARG A 132 18.19 -17.03 6.09
C ARG A 132 19.23 -17.72 6.97
N ASP A 133 19.79 -16.99 7.93
CA ASP A 133 20.80 -17.48 8.88
C ASP A 133 20.15 -18.13 10.12
N SER A 134 18.84 -17.98 10.31
CA SER A 134 18.10 -18.56 11.43
C SER A 134 17.95 -20.08 11.30
N VAL A 135 18.67 -20.84 12.13
CA VAL A 135 18.61 -22.31 12.16
C VAL A 135 17.18 -22.86 12.33
N PRO A 136 16.32 -22.33 13.23
CA PRO A 136 14.93 -22.77 13.34
C PRO A 136 14.13 -22.59 12.03
N ILE A 137 14.26 -21.44 11.36
CA ILE A 137 13.54 -21.16 10.11
C ILE A 137 14.00 -22.11 9.00
N ARG A 138 15.31 -22.29 8.83
CA ARG A 138 15.87 -23.23 7.85
C ARG A 138 15.37 -24.66 8.08
N THR A 139 15.40 -25.10 9.34
CA THR A 139 14.94 -26.43 9.73
C THR A 139 13.45 -26.60 9.40
N GLY A 140 12.62 -25.61 9.72
CA GLY A 140 11.20 -25.61 9.40
C GLY A 140 10.94 -25.70 7.89
N LEU A 141 11.64 -24.89 7.09
CA LEU A 141 11.53 -24.91 5.63
C LEU A 141 11.95 -26.25 5.03
N HIS A 142 13.04 -26.85 5.51
CA HIS A 142 13.46 -28.19 5.08
C HIS A 142 12.42 -29.26 5.42
N ARG A 143 11.85 -29.21 6.63
CA ARG A 143 10.78 -30.14 7.05
C ARG A 143 9.50 -29.95 6.21
N ALA A 144 9.21 -28.73 5.80
CA ALA A 144 8.09 -28.42 4.91
C ALA A 144 8.35 -28.74 3.42
N GLY A 145 9.51 -29.31 3.07
CA GLY A 145 9.81 -29.73 1.70
C GLY A 145 10.46 -28.67 0.80
N PHE A 146 10.69 -27.45 1.28
CA PHE A 146 11.39 -26.42 0.50
C PHE A 146 12.87 -26.79 0.28
N ARG A 147 13.39 -26.56 -0.94
CA ARG A 147 14.76 -26.86 -1.35
C ARG A 147 15.30 -25.78 -2.29
N GLY A 148 16.61 -25.74 -2.48
CA GLY A 148 17.28 -24.87 -3.47
C GLY A 148 17.48 -23.42 -3.02
N GLY A 149 17.99 -22.59 -3.94
CA GLY A 149 18.30 -21.18 -3.67
C GLY A 149 19.25 -20.99 -2.49
N TRP A 150 18.99 -19.98 -1.68
CA TRP A 150 19.79 -19.68 -0.47
C TRP A 150 19.72 -20.78 0.60
N LEU A 151 18.70 -21.64 0.55
CA LEU A 151 18.50 -22.73 1.51
C LEU A 151 19.45 -23.91 1.23
N ALA A 152 20.06 -23.99 0.05
CA ALA A 152 21.07 -25.01 -0.27
C ALA A 152 22.45 -24.72 0.34
N ASN A 153 22.75 -23.46 0.67
CA ASN A 153 24.03 -23.07 1.25
C ASN A 153 24.08 -23.46 2.72
N ASN A 154 25.20 -24.02 3.20
CA ASN A 154 25.39 -24.25 4.63
C ASN A 154 25.37 -22.92 5.39
N PRO A 155 24.74 -22.84 6.58
CA PRO A 155 24.79 -21.63 7.38
C PRO A 155 26.25 -21.29 7.69
N PRO A 156 26.63 -19.99 7.70
CA PRO A 156 27.92 -19.59 8.23
C PRO A 156 28.05 -20.13 9.66
N ARG A 157 29.21 -20.72 9.97
CA ARG A 157 29.53 -21.32 11.27
C ARG A 157 29.56 -20.28 12.37
#